data_AF-A0A069I4U0-F1
#
_entry.id   AF-A0A069I4U0-F1
#
_cell.length_a   1.000
_cell.length_b   1.000
_cell.length_c   1.000
_cell.angle_alpha   90.00
_cell.angle_beta   90.00
_cell.angle_gamma   90.00
#
_symmetry.space_group_name_H-M   'P 1'
#
loop_
_entity.id
_entity.type
_entity.pdbx_description
1 polymer ?
#
loop_
_entity_poly.entity_id
_entity_poly.type
_entity_poly.pdbx_seq_one_letter_code
_entity_poly.pdbx_strand_id
1 'polypeptide(L)'
;MEPTPLPHPAFTALPATPIERLRLPAALSGAAGSNRARSGTPQISAADDLAAITAWLARYTDTPATLQTYRREVERLLLWAVLQHGKPLSSLTHEDLL
;
A
#
# COMPACT_ATOMS: atom_id res chain seq x y z
N MET A 1 -22.34 -5.22 32.33
CA MET A 1 -20.90 -5.02 32.09
C MET A 1 -20.74 -4.74 30.62
N GLU A 2 -20.58 -3.48 30.26
CA GLU A 2 -20.22 -3.07 28.90
C GLU A 2 -18.73 -3.40 28.69
N PRO A 3 -18.33 -4.04 27.58
CA PRO A 3 -16.93 -4.38 27.35
C PRO A 3 -16.11 -3.10 27.17
N THR A 4 -15.03 -2.96 27.95
CA THR A 4 -14.08 -1.86 27.86
C THR A 4 -13.54 -1.77 26.41
N PRO A 5 -13.67 -0.61 25.73
CA PRO A 5 -13.10 -0.46 24.39
C PRO A 5 -11.57 -0.59 24.49
N LEU A 6 -11.00 -1.51 23.72
CA LEU A 6 -9.56 -1.60 23.55
C LEU A 6 -9.05 -0.27 22.98
N PRO A 7 -7.91 0.25 23.44
CA PRO A 7 -7.35 1.46 22.87
C PRO A 7 -7.05 1.20 21.40
N HIS A 8 -7.86 1.75 20.50
CA HIS A 8 -7.45 1.94 19.12
C HIS A 8 -6.18 2.77 19.19
N PRO A 9 -5.05 2.33 18.61
CA PRO A 9 -3.91 3.20 18.50
C PRO A 9 -4.41 4.45 17.80
N ALA A 10 -4.45 5.57 18.53
CA ALA A 10 -4.67 6.85 17.92
C ALA A 10 -3.62 6.91 16.81
N PHE A 11 -4.07 7.02 15.56
CA PHE A 11 -3.19 7.42 14.47
C PHE A 11 -2.74 8.84 14.80
N THR A 12 -1.78 8.96 15.71
CA THR A 12 -0.94 10.13 15.83
C THR A 12 -0.40 10.31 14.43
N ALA A 13 -0.78 11.39 13.75
CA ALA A 13 -0.51 11.60 12.35
C ALA A 13 1.00 11.47 12.10
N LEU A 14 1.44 10.26 11.77
CA LEU A 14 2.80 10.03 11.31
C LEU A 14 2.92 10.89 10.06
N PRO A 15 4.04 11.62 9.90
CA PRO A 15 4.25 12.38 8.69
C PRO A 15 4.07 11.43 7.51
N ALA A 16 3.12 11.75 6.63
CA ALA A 16 2.90 11.05 5.38
C ALA A 16 4.26 10.99 4.68
N THR A 17 4.86 9.80 4.71
CA THR A 17 6.20 9.60 4.17
C THR A 17 6.00 9.40 2.69
N PRO A 18 6.50 10.32 1.84
CA PRO A 18 6.37 10.21 0.41
C PRO A 18 6.79 8.83 -0.02
N ILE A 19 5.98 8.20 -0.87
CA ILE A 19 6.22 6.84 -1.32
C ILE A 19 7.63 6.62 -1.87
N GLU A 20 8.26 7.66 -2.44
CA GLU A 20 9.64 7.63 -2.95
C GLU A 20 10.69 7.43 -1.83
N ARG A 21 10.36 7.84 -0.61
CA ARG A 21 11.21 7.72 0.59
C ARG A 21 10.80 6.57 1.51
N LEU A 22 9.67 5.92 1.25
CA LEU A 22 9.17 4.84 2.08
C LEU A 22 10.11 3.63 2.03
N ARG A 23 10.37 3.04 3.20
CA ARG A 23 11.13 1.80 3.34
C ARG A 23 10.32 0.85 4.20
N LEU A 24 9.92 -0.27 3.61
CA LEU A 24 9.10 -1.28 4.27
C LEU A 24 9.97 -2.45 4.73
N PRO A 25 9.68 -3.06 5.89
CA PRO A 25 10.27 -4.34 6.27
C PRO A 25 10.04 -5.39 5.17
N ALA A 26 10.95 -6.33 5.00
CA ALA A 26 10.86 -7.35 3.94
C ALA A 26 9.52 -8.11 3.96
N ALA A 27 8.98 -8.41 5.16
CA ALA A 27 7.69 -9.07 5.33
C ALA A 27 6.49 -8.25 4.81
N LEU A 28 6.63 -6.91 4.74
CA LEU A 28 5.59 -5.97 4.31
C LEU A 28 5.90 -5.33 2.95
N SER A 29 7.02 -5.70 2.32
CA SER A 29 7.40 -5.23 0.98
C SER A 29 6.38 -5.63 -0.10
N GLY A 30 5.67 -6.73 0.16
CA GLY A 30 4.76 -7.34 -0.80
C GLY A 30 5.43 -8.20 -1.84
N ALA A 31 6.77 -8.37 -1.85
CA ALA A 31 7.43 -9.30 -2.76
C ALA A 31 6.85 -10.72 -2.71
N ALA A 32 6.35 -11.12 -1.54
CA ALA A 32 5.70 -12.40 -1.33
C ALA A 32 4.16 -12.37 -1.38
N GLY A 33 3.52 -11.26 -1.79
CA GLY A 33 2.08 -11.04 -1.70
C GLY A 33 1.21 -12.09 -2.41
N SER A 34 0.02 -12.34 -1.87
CA SER A 34 -0.89 -13.39 -2.36
C SER A 34 -1.50 -13.07 -3.71
N ASN A 35 -1.69 -11.79 -4.04
CA ASN A 35 -2.27 -11.34 -5.32
C ASN A 35 -1.21 -11.11 -6.40
N ARG A 36 0.04 -11.56 -6.19
CA ARG A 36 1.04 -11.56 -7.25
C ARG A 36 0.78 -12.69 -8.24
N ALA A 37 1.01 -12.40 -9.52
CA ALA A 37 0.96 -13.38 -10.60
C ALA A 37 2.11 -14.39 -10.48
N ARG A 38 2.04 -15.31 -9.51
CA ARG A 38 3.02 -16.38 -9.28
C ARG A 38 2.83 -17.56 -10.21
N SER A 39 1.57 -17.89 -10.51
CA SER A 39 1.18 -19.00 -11.37
C SER A 39 0.87 -18.56 -12.81
N GLY A 40 1.17 -17.30 -13.16
CA GLY A 40 0.84 -16.70 -14.46
C GLY A 40 1.85 -15.65 -14.88
N THR A 41 1.57 -14.97 -15.99
CA THR A 41 2.49 -13.97 -16.55
C THR A 41 2.31 -12.60 -15.89
N PRO A 42 3.33 -12.04 -15.22
CA PRO A 42 3.26 -10.69 -14.69
C PRO A 42 3.11 -9.67 -15.82
N GLN A 43 2.14 -8.76 -15.68
CA GLN A 43 1.86 -7.71 -16.68
C GLN A 43 2.81 -6.51 -16.59
N ILE A 44 3.49 -6.38 -15.47
CA ILE A 44 4.50 -5.36 -15.21
C ILE A 44 5.71 -6.02 -14.52
N SER A 45 6.90 -5.52 -14.81
CA SER A 45 8.14 -5.99 -14.19
C SER A 45 8.32 -5.37 -12.79
N ALA A 46 7.45 -5.75 -11.85
CA ALA A 46 7.45 -5.24 -10.48
C ALA A 46 7.73 -6.37 -9.48
N ALA A 47 8.82 -6.24 -8.71
CA ALA A 47 9.23 -7.24 -7.73
C ALA A 47 8.53 -7.09 -6.37
N ASP A 48 8.10 -5.89 -6.01
CA ASP A 48 7.46 -5.56 -4.73
C ASP A 48 6.35 -4.50 -4.93
N ASP A 49 5.68 -4.08 -3.86
CA ASP A 49 4.51 -3.20 -3.96
C ASP A 49 4.91 -1.79 -4.37
N LEU A 50 6.05 -1.31 -3.90
CA LEU A 50 6.58 0.01 -4.28
C LEU A 50 6.90 0.05 -5.77
N ALA A 51 7.57 -0.98 -6.31
CA ALA A 51 7.85 -1.08 -7.74
C ALA A 51 6.56 -1.13 -8.59
N ALA A 52 5.53 -1.84 -8.11
CA ALA A 52 4.24 -1.90 -8.79
C ALA A 52 3.55 -0.53 -8.82
N ILE A 53 3.56 0.19 -7.70
CA ILE A 53 2.99 1.53 -7.60
C ILE A 53 3.78 2.52 -8.47
N THR A 54 5.11 2.48 -8.45
CA THR A 54 5.95 3.33 -9.31
C THR A 54 5.65 3.09 -10.79
N ALA A 55 5.56 1.83 -11.23
CA ALA A 55 5.22 1.49 -12.62
C ALA A 55 3.80 1.96 -13.00
N TRP A 56 2.84 1.88 -12.08
CA TRP A 56 1.49 2.39 -12.30
C TRP A 56 1.46 3.93 -12.40
N LEU A 57 2.13 4.64 -11.48
CA LEU A 57 2.17 6.11 -11.48
C LEU A 57 2.90 6.67 -12.71
N ALA A 58 3.89 5.96 -13.26
CA ALA A 58 4.60 6.36 -14.47
C ALA A 58 3.68 6.53 -15.70
N ARG A 59 2.49 5.93 -15.69
CA ARG A 59 1.48 6.08 -16.76
C ARG A 59 0.82 7.45 -16.79
N TYR A 60 1.00 8.25 -15.74
CA TYR A 60 0.31 9.53 -15.55
C TYR A 60 1.26 10.73 -15.47
N THR A 61 2.53 10.56 -15.88
CA THR A 61 3.54 11.64 -15.83
C THR A 61 3.13 12.90 -16.59
N ASP A 62 2.35 12.73 -17.65
CA ASP A 62 1.90 13.83 -18.51
C ASP A 62 0.64 14.54 -17.97
N THR A 63 0.07 14.08 -16.86
CA THR A 63 -1.10 14.68 -16.19
C THR A 63 -0.80 14.96 -14.71
N PRO A 64 -0.13 16.09 -14.39
CA PRO A 64 0.38 16.36 -13.03
C PRO A 64 -0.67 16.33 -11.92
N ALA A 65 -1.88 16.85 -12.18
CA ALA A 65 -2.98 16.86 -11.21
C ALA A 65 -3.48 15.44 -10.90
N THR A 66 -3.63 14.60 -11.93
CA THR A 66 -4.00 13.19 -11.79
C THR A 66 -2.90 12.42 -11.05
N LEU A 67 -1.64 12.60 -11.45
CA LEU A 67 -0.49 11.99 -10.80
C LEU A 67 -0.40 12.34 -9.31
N GLN A 68 -0.59 13.60 -8.95
CA GLN A 68 -0.55 14.04 -7.55
C GLN A 68 -1.69 13.42 -6.74
N THR A 69 -2.90 13.37 -7.31
CA THR A 69 -4.06 12.74 -6.67
C THR A 69 -3.81 11.25 -6.46
N TYR A 70 -3.38 10.53 -7.50
CA TYR A 70 -3.12 9.09 -7.44
C TYR A 70 -1.98 8.75 -6.50
N ARG A 71 -0.90 9.53 -6.48
CA ARG A 71 0.19 9.38 -5.50
C ARG A 71 -0.35 9.49 -4.08
N ARG A 72 -1.15 10.53 -3.79
CA ARG A 72 -1.72 10.72 -2.45
C ARG A 72 -2.61 9.55 -2.04
N GLU A 73 -3.52 9.12 -2.90
CA GLU A 73 -4.45 8.05 -2.55
C GLU A 73 -3.78 6.68 -2.41
N VAL A 74 -2.80 6.36 -3.28
CA VAL A 74 -2.09 5.07 -3.19
C VAL A 74 -1.14 5.02 -2.00
N GLU A 75 -0.50 6.15 -1.64
CA GLU A 75 0.31 6.24 -0.43
C GLU A 75 -0.54 6.04 0.82
N ARG A 76 -1.71 6.69 0.88
CA ARG A 76 -2.68 6.49 1.96
C ARG A 76 -3.10 5.03 2.09
N LEU A 77 -3.43 4.38 0.98
CA LEU A 77 -3.83 2.97 0.97
C LEU A 77 -2.68 2.04 1.40
N LEU A 78 -1.47 2.26 0.90
CA LEU A 78 -0.29 1.46 1.25
C LEU A 78 0.04 1.59 2.75
N LEU A 79 0.07 2.83 3.27
CA LEU A 79 0.33 3.06 4.69
C LEU A 79 -0.76 2.46 5.57
N TRP A 80 -2.03 2.59 5.18
CA TRP A 80 -3.13 1.94 5.89
C TRP A 80 -2.98 0.41 5.89
N ALA A 81 -2.68 -0.22 4.76
CA ALA A 81 -2.51 -1.68 4.68
C ALA A 81 -1.39 -2.17 5.62
N VAL A 82 -0.26 -1.47 5.60
CA VAL A 82 0.92 -1.82 6.39
C VAL A 82 0.73 -1.53 7.88
N LEU A 83 0.20 -0.35 8.23
CA LEU A 83 0.11 0.09 9.63
C LEU A 83 -1.12 -0.47 10.35
N GLN A 84 -2.26 -0.57 9.66
CA GLN A 84 -3.52 -1.00 10.27
C GLN A 84 -3.74 -2.51 10.15
N HIS A 85 -3.45 -3.09 8.98
CA HIS A 85 -3.67 -4.52 8.72
C HIS A 85 -2.41 -5.37 8.89
N GLY A 86 -1.22 -4.75 8.99
CA GLY A 86 0.04 -5.50 9.04
C GLY A 86 0.28 -6.34 7.80
N LYS A 87 -0.28 -5.93 6.65
CA LYS A 87 -0.24 -6.65 5.38
C LYS A 87 0.45 -5.81 4.31
N PRO A 88 1.20 -6.43 3.39
CA PRO A 88 1.56 -5.76 2.15
C PRO A 88 0.30 -5.44 1.32
N LEU A 89 0.36 -4.41 0.50
CA LEU A 89 -0.73 -4.00 -0.39
C LEU A 89 -1.15 -5.16 -1.32
N SER A 90 -0.18 -5.92 -1.82
CA SER A 90 -0.43 -7.09 -2.67
C SER A 90 -1.04 -8.31 -1.96
N SER A 91 -1.33 -8.21 -0.65
CA SER A 91 -2.08 -9.23 0.10
C SER A 91 -3.40 -8.73 0.67
N LEU A 92 -3.84 -7.51 0.34
CA LEU A 92 -5.18 -7.08 0.69
C LEU A 92 -6.22 -7.96 -0.02
N THR A 93 -7.24 -8.36 0.72
CA THR A 93 -8.44 -8.99 0.17
C THR A 93 -9.60 -8.01 0.15
N HIS A 94 -10.74 -8.42 -0.42
CA HIS A 94 -11.94 -7.58 -0.40
C HIS A 94 -12.41 -7.31 1.02
N GLU A 95 -12.32 -8.31 1.89
CA GLU A 95 -12.75 -8.29 3.29
C GLU A 95 -11.91 -7.35 4.15
N ASP A 96 -10.66 -7.05 3.75
CA ASP A 96 -9.87 -6.03 4.43
C ASP A 96 -10.48 -4.62 4.25
N LEU A 97 -11.26 -4.39 3.18
CA LEU A 97 -11.81 -3.08 2.80
C LEU A 97 -13.28 -2.86 3.18
N LEU A 98 -13.90 -3.81 3.89
CA LEU A 98 -15.27 -3.72 4.40
C LEU A 98 -15.32 -2.97 5.75
#